data_AF-A0A7X6QZP0-F1
#
_entry.id   AF-A0A7X6QZP0-F1
#
_cell.length_a   1.000
_cell.length_b   1.000
_cell.length_c   1.000
_cell.angle_alpha   90.00
_cell.angle_beta   90.00
_cell.angle_gamma   90.00
#
_symmetry.space_group_name_H-M   'P 1'
#
loop_
_entity.id
_entity.type
_entity.pdbx_description
1 polymer ?
#
loop_
_entity_poly.entity_id
_entity_poly.type
_entity_poly.pdbx_seq_one_letter_code
_entity_poly.pdbx_strand_id
1 'polypeptide(L)' 'MTPAEVAAVFGVQAKTVAAWARAGRLDAVRTLGGHRRYRRSDVEQLLGPRSMVPRSDTAVPTQRTQGD' A
#
# COMPACT_ATOMS: atom_id res chain seq x y z
N MET A 1 10.96 1.26 -9.48
CA MET A 1 10.79 2.15 -8.31
C MET A 1 12.06 2.17 -7.47
N THR A 2 12.36 3.33 -6.87
CA THR A 2 13.47 3.54 -5.92
C THR A 2 13.06 3.14 -4.50
N PRO A 3 14.00 2.91 -3.57
CA PRO A 3 13.67 2.62 -2.17
C PRO A 3 12.83 3.72 -1.50
N ALA A 4 13.01 4.99 -1.89
CA ALA A 4 12.27 6.12 -1.35
C ALA A 4 10.80 6.13 -1.83
N GLU A 5 10.57 5.82 -3.11
CA GLU A 5 9.20 5.71 -3.64
C GLU A 5 8.43 4.57 -2.98
N VAL A 6 9.07 3.41 -2.81
CA VAL A 6 8.45 2.27 -2.12
C VAL A 6 8.16 2.62 -0.65
N ALA A 7 9.09 3.30 0.01
CA ALA A 7 8.90 3.80 1.37
C ALA A 7 7.67 4.71 1.48
N ALA A 8 7.48 5.63 0.54
CA ALA A 8 6.31 6.51 0.49
C ALA A 8 4.99 5.72 0.31
N VAL A 9 4.99 4.69 -0.53
CA VAL A 9 3.81 3.82 -0.75
C VAL A 9 3.40 3.07 0.51
N PHE A 10 4.37 2.53 1.26
CA PHE A 10 4.11 1.77 2.48
C PHE A 10 4.05 2.64 3.75
N GLY A 11 4.34 3.94 3.67
CA GLY A 11 4.44 4.82 4.83
C GLY A 11 5.59 4.47 5.80
N VAL A 12 6.67 3.87 5.30
CA VAL A 12 7.83 3.43 6.10
C VAL A 12 9.10 4.15 5.68
N GLN A 13 10.21 3.93 6.40
CA GLN A 13 11.52 4.46 6.02
C GLN A 13 12.18 3.59 4.92
N ALA A 14 12.96 4.20 4.04
CA ALA A 14 13.70 3.51 2.97
C ALA A 14 14.67 2.42 3.51
N LYS A 15 15.22 2.60 4.72
CA LYS A 15 16.05 1.59 5.39
C LYS A 15 15.27 0.30 5.66
N THR A 16 13.99 0.41 6.00
CA THR A 16 13.09 -0.71 6.26
C THR A 16 12.82 -1.47 4.98
N VAL A 17 12.59 -0.76 3.87
CA VAL A 17 12.45 -1.37 2.54
C VAL A 17 13.72 -2.11 2.14
N ALA A 18 14.90 -1.52 2.38
CA ALA A 18 16.17 -2.19 2.13
C ALA A 18 16.38 -3.44 3.00
N ALA A 19 15.87 -3.44 4.23
CA ALA A 19 15.89 -4.61 5.12
C ALA A 19 14.97 -5.72 4.61
N TRP A 20 13.76 -5.40 4.13
CA TRP A 20 12.86 -6.37 3.50
C TRP A 20 13.48 -7.02 2.27
N ALA A 21 14.15 -6.23 1.42
CA ALA A 21 14.88 -6.75 0.28
C ALA A 21 16.03 -7.70 0.67
N ARG A 22 16.73 -7.43 1.77
CA ARG A 22 17.76 -8.34 2.31
C ARG A 22 17.17 -9.62 2.90
N ALA A 23 15.99 -9.51 3.50
CA ALA A 23 15.27 -10.63 4.09
C ALA A 23 14.47 -11.46 3.06
N GLY A 24 14.50 -11.11 1.77
CA GLY A 24 13.74 -11.81 0.72
C GLY A 24 12.22 -11.58 0.79
N ARG A 25 11.75 -10.56 1.52
CA ARG A 25 10.33 -10.22 1.66
C ARG A 25 9.80 -9.31 0.56
N LEU A 26 10.70 -8.71 -0.21
CA LEU A 26 10.39 -7.82 -1.31
C LEU A 26 11.43 -8.01 -2.40
N ASP A 27 10.99 -8.37 -3.60
CA ASP A 27 11.89 -8.61 -4.73
C ASP A 27 12.56 -7.32 -5.20
N ALA A 28 13.88 -7.35 -5.20
CA ALA A 28 14.73 -6.22 -5.54
C ALA A 28 15.70 -6.60 -6.64
N VAL A 29 15.63 -5.89 -7.76
CA VAL A 29 16.60 -5.97 -8.84
C VAL A 29 17.77 -5.05 -8.52
N ARG A 30 18.99 -5.55 -8.61
CA ARG A 30 20.20 -4.74 -8.45
C ARG A 30 20.62 -4.16 -9.80
N THR A 31 20.90 -2.87 -9.84
CA THR A 31 21.54 -2.24 -11.00
C THR A 31 23.03 -2.58 -11.00
N LEU A 32 23.71 -2.34 -12.14
CA LEU A 32 25.16 -2.49 -12.27
C LEU A 32 25.95 -1.68 -11.22
N GLY A 33 25.40 -0.57 -10.74
CA GLY A 33 25.96 0.26 -9.66
C GLY A 33 25.57 -0.16 -8.23
N GLY A 34 24.93 -1.32 -8.04
CA GLY A 34 24.60 -1.85 -6.71
C GLY A 34 23.35 -1.25 -6.04
N HIS A 35 22.68 -0.30 -6.67
CA HIS A 35 21.41 0.25 -6.17
C HIS A 35 20.26 -0.73 -6.41
N ARG A 36 19.28 -0.73 -5.48
CA ARG A 36 18.09 -1.57 -5.59
C ARG A 36 16.98 -0.85 -6.37
N ARG A 37 16.30 -1.59 -7.22
CA ARG A 37 15.09 -1.20 -7.94
C ARG A 37 14.01 -2.24 -7.69
N TYR A 38 12.79 -1.75 -7.48
CA TYR A 38 11.61 -2.58 -7.21
C TYR A 38 10.64 -2.48 -8.38
N ARG A 39 10.00 -3.59 -8.75
CA ARG A 39 8.91 -3.52 -9.73
C ARG A 39 7.68 -2.95 -9.04
N ARG A 40 6.97 -2.11 -9.77
CA ARG A 40 5.75 -1.47 -9.28
C ARG A 40 4.67 -2.50 -8.95
N SER A 41 4.50 -3.49 -9.83
CA SER A 41 3.52 -4.57 -9.67
C SER A 41 3.75 -5.41 -8.41
N ASP A 42 5.00 -5.69 -8.04
CA ASP A 42 5.31 -6.48 -6.83
C ASP A 42 4.97 -5.68 -5.56
N VAL A 43 5.27 -4.37 -5.59
CA VAL A 43 4.95 -3.43 -4.50
C VAL A 43 3.43 -3.27 -4.34
N GLU A 44 2.70 -3.15 -5.44
CA GLU A 44 1.23 -3.02 -5.44
C GLU A 44 0.54 -4.32 -4.99
N GLN A 45 1.05 -5.49 -5.39
CA GLN A 45 0.53 -6.79 -4.91
C GLN A 45 0.68 -6.95 -3.39
N LEU A 46 1.79 -6.48 -2.82
CA LEU A 46 2.04 -6.50 -1.37
C LEU A 46 1.14 -5.55 -0.58
N LEU A 47 0.57 -4.52 -1.20
CA LEU A 47 -0.40 -3.65 -0.54
C LEU A 47 -1.74 -4.37 -0.28
N GLY A 48 -1.99 -5.48 -0.99
CA GLY A 48 -3.28 -6.16 -1.03
C GLY A 48 -4.40 -5.26 -1.58
N PRO A 49 -5.61 -5.81 -1.80
CA PRO A 49 -6.78 -4.95 -1.87
C PRO A 49 -6.84 -4.18 -0.55
N ARG A 50 -6.76 -2.85 -0.62
CA ARG A 50 -7.10 -1.99 0.51
C ARG A 50 -8.47 -2.47 0.96
N SER A 51 -8.54 -3.13 2.12
CA SER A 51 -9.81 -3.47 2.75
C SER A 51 -10.47 -2.14 3.06
N MET A 52 -11.18 -1.64 2.06
CA MET A 52 -12.06 -0.51 2.18
C MET A 52 -13.19 -1.07 2.99
N VAL A 53 -13.05 -0.99 4.32
CA VAL A 53 -14.23 -0.86 5.16
C VAL A 53 -14.89 0.39 4.62
N PRO A 54 -16.02 0.31 3.88
CA PRO A 54 -16.78 1.51 3.62
C PRO A 54 -17.05 2.05 5.01
N ARG A 55 -16.52 3.24 5.32
CA ARG A 55 -17.05 3.96 6.47
C ARG A 55 -18.51 4.13 6.12
N SER A 56 -19.36 3.33 6.75
CA SER A 56 -20.78 3.57 6.81
C SER A 56 -20.91 4.90 7.52
N ASP A 57 -20.76 5.98 6.76
CA ASP A 57 -21.36 7.24 7.13
C ASP A 57 -22.86 6.93 7.20
N THR A 58 -23.36 7.08 8.41
CA THR A 58 -24.68 6.68 8.85
C THR A 58 -25.74 7.42 8.03
N ALA A 59 -26.15 6.86 6.91
CA ALA A 59 -27.47 7.15 6.38
C ALA A 59 -28.47 6.57 7.37
N VAL A 60 -29.05 7.43 8.21
CA VAL A 60 -30.31 7.14 8.90
C VAL A 60 -31.42 7.44 7.90
N PRO A 61 -32.08 6.45 7.26
CA PRO A 61 -33.35 6.71 6.63
C PRO A 61 -34.40 6.70 7.74
N THR A 62 -34.64 7.85 8.38
CA THR A 62 -35.90 8.04 9.11
C THR A 62 -36.98 8.20 8.05
N GLN A 63 -37.45 7.10 7.50
CA GLN A 63 -38.77 7.06 6.88
C GLN A 63 -39.79 7.06 8.02
N ARG A 64 -40.26 8.26 8.38
CA ARG A 64 -41.56 8.43 9.03
C ARG A 64 -42.51 9.02 8.01
N THR A 65 -43.21 8.11 7.34
CA THR A 65 -44.51 8.35 6.72
C THR A 65 -45.48 8.89 7.78
N GLN A 66 -46.04 10.08 7.56
CA GLN A 66 -47.32 10.46 8.16
C GLN A 66 -47.95 11.56 7.29
N GLY A 67 -48.95 11.18 6.51
CA GLY A 67 -49.71 12.02 5.62
C GLY A 67 -50.86 11.20 5.06
N ASP A 68 -51.81 10.84 5.93
CA ASP A 68 -53.26 10.76 5.69
C ASP A 68 -53.96 10.58 7.05
#